data_AF-A0A1G5JNP3-F1
#
_entry.id   AF-A0A1G5JNP3-F1
#
_cell.length_a   1.000
_cell.length_b   1.000
_cell.length_c   1.000
_cell.angle_alpha   90.00
_cell.angle_beta   90.00
_cell.angle_gamma   90.00
#
_symmetry.space_group_name_H-M   'P 1'
#
loop_
_entity.id
_entity.type
_entity.pdbx_description
1 polymer ?
#
loop_
_entity_poly.entity_id
_entity_poly.type
_entity_poly.pdbx_seq_one_letter_code
_entity_poly.pdbx_strand_id
1 'polypeptide(L)'
;MAIFEIVTMTDDHGMSRVHTDDLTAWAEDMGTEITGTETRTRLRPELQGQPILSGFVGPCWGGRSDAGEPIIRYEDSGTYAALSQ
;
A
#
# COMPACT_ATOMS: atom_id res chain seq x y z
N MET A 1 5.85 -14.51 -0.14
CA MET A 1 6.28 -13.12 -0.39
C MET A 1 5.14 -12.20 0.06
N ALA A 2 5.31 -10.90 0.23
CA ALA A 2 4.15 -10.02 0.44
C ALA A 2 3.71 -9.47 -0.91
N ILE A 3 2.40 -9.32 -1.12
CA ILE A 3 1.83 -8.64 -2.29
C ILE A 3 1.49 -7.22 -1.86
N PHE A 4 1.89 -6.25 -2.65
CA PHE A 4 1.53 -4.85 -2.44
C PHE A 4 0.28 -4.52 -3.22
N GLU A 5 -0.72 -3.96 -2.54
CA GLU A 5 -1.94 -3.43 -3.15
C GLU A 5 -1.90 -1.90 -3.08
N ILE A 6 -1.90 -1.25 -4.24
CA ILE A 6 -1.97 0.21 -4.33
C ILE A 6 -3.39 0.58 -4.75
N VAL A 7 -4.03 1.42 -3.94
CA VAL A 7 -5.39 1.91 -4.19
C VAL A 7 -5.35 3.41 -4.38
N THR A 8 -5.84 3.88 -5.53
CA THR A 8 -5.91 5.30 -5.86
C THR A 8 -7.32 5.71 -6.25
N MET A 9 -7.67 6.95 -5.94
CA MET A 9 -8.92 7.56 -6.38
C MET A 9 -8.74 8.02 -7.82
N THR A 10 -9.68 7.68 -8.69
CA THR A 10 -9.71 8.15 -10.07
C THR A 10 -10.53 9.44 -10.19
N ASP A 11 -10.31 10.21 -11.26
CA ASP A 11 -10.96 11.51 -11.48
C ASP A 11 -12.49 11.42 -11.58
N ASP A 12 -13.03 10.25 -11.92
CA ASP A 12 -14.46 9.95 -11.95
C ASP A 12 -15.01 9.48 -10.59
N HIS A 13 -14.26 9.66 -9.50
CA HIS A 13 -14.56 9.20 -8.15
C HIS A 13 -14.64 7.67 -7.98
N GLY A 14 -14.13 6.91 -8.96
CA GLY A 14 -13.86 5.49 -8.82
C GLY A 14 -12.59 5.20 -8.01
N MET A 15 -12.33 3.91 -7.77
CA MET A 15 -11.08 3.46 -7.15
C MET A 15 -10.37 2.49 -8.09
N SER A 16 -9.12 2.79 -8.41
CA SER A 16 -8.22 1.85 -9.10
C SER A 16 -7.47 1.01 -8.07
N ARG A 17 -7.21 -0.25 -8.42
CA ARG A 17 -6.42 -1.18 -7.60
C ARG A 17 -5.34 -1.83 -8.45
N VAL A 18 -4.09 -1.67 -8.03
CA VAL A 18 -2.92 -2.31 -8.66
C VAL A 18 -2.30 -3.26 -7.65
N HIS A 19 -1.95 -4.46 -8.11
CA HIS A 19 -1.21 -5.44 -7.32
C HIS A 19 0.19 -5.60 -7.91
N THR A 20 1.22 -5.59 -7.07
CA THR A 20 2.62 -5.81 -7.45
C THR A 20 3.35 -6.58 -6.36
N ASP A 21 4.37 -7.36 -6.72
CA ASP A 21 5.32 -7.97 -5.79
C ASP A 21 6.63 -7.15 -5.66
N ASP A 22 6.83 -6.16 -6.54
CA ASP A 22 7.95 -5.21 -6.50
C ASP A 22 7.42 -3.79 -6.34
N LEU A 23 7.43 -3.30 -5.09
CA LEU A 23 7.01 -1.94 -4.76
C LEU A 23 8.03 -0.89 -5.24
N THR A 24 9.31 -1.27 -5.36
CA THR A 24 10.37 -0.34 -5.75
C THR A 24 10.24 -0.02 -7.23
N ALA A 25 10.13 -1.05 -8.07
CA ALA A 25 9.90 -0.88 -9.51
C ALA A 25 8.60 -0.11 -9.77
N TRP A 26 7.52 -0.43 -9.04
CA TRP A 26 6.26 0.30 -9.16
C TRP A 26 6.40 1.78 -8.78
N ALA A 27 7.15 2.10 -7.71
CA ALA A 27 7.36 3.47 -7.27
C ALA A 27 8.12 4.29 -8.32
N GLU A 28 9.16 3.71 -8.93
CA GLU A 28 9.94 4.32 -10.01
C GLU A 28 9.06 4.62 -11.24
N ASP A 29 8.27 3.64 -11.69
CA ASP A 29 7.39 3.78 -12.85
C ASP A 29 6.31 4.85 -12.65
N MET A 30 5.81 4.99 -11.42
CA MET A 30 4.75 5.94 -11.07
C MET A 30 5.29 7.31 -10.64
N GLY A 31 6.61 7.50 -10.59
CA GLY A 31 7.23 8.75 -10.16
C GLY A 31 6.97 9.10 -8.70
N THR A 32 6.77 8.09 -7.84
CA THR A 32 6.69 8.25 -6.38
C THR A 32 7.97 7.75 -5.71
N GLU A 33 8.08 7.94 -4.40
CA GLU A 33 9.31 7.71 -3.66
C GLU A 33 9.05 6.88 -2.40
N ILE A 34 9.95 5.93 -2.13
CA ILE A 34 10.05 5.28 -0.82
C ILE A 34 10.83 6.22 0.10
N THR A 35 10.15 6.80 1.08
CA THR A 35 10.70 7.82 1.99
C THR A 35 11.23 7.24 3.30
N GLY A 36 11.01 5.95 3.54
CA GLY A 36 11.50 5.27 4.73
C GLY A 36 10.92 3.88 4.89
N THR A 37 10.91 3.42 6.14
CA THR A 37 10.51 2.07 6.52
C THR A 37 9.70 2.12 7.80
N GLU A 38 8.65 1.30 7.90
CA GLU A 38 7.83 1.18 9.10
C GLU A 38 8.60 0.48 10.23
N THR A 39 8.79 1.18 11.35
CA THR A 39 9.63 0.76 12.49
C THR A 39 8.83 0.41 13.74
N ARG A 40 7.51 0.65 13.75
CA ARG A 40 6.64 0.38 14.90
C ARG A 40 6.50 -1.12 15.14
N THR A 41 7.13 -1.59 16.20
CA THR A 41 7.13 -3.00 16.63
C THR A 41 5.79 -3.50 17.20
N ARG A 42 4.84 -2.60 17.45
CA ARG A 42 3.48 -2.94 17.93
C ARG A 42 2.48 -3.24 16.81
N LEU A 43 2.86 -3.04 15.55
CA LEU A 43 2.01 -3.37 14.41
C LEU A 43 1.98 -4.89 14.18
N ARG A 44 1.08 -5.34 13.31
CA ARG A 44 1.11 -6.72 12.80
C ARG A 44 2.51 -7.05 12.28
N PRO A 45 3.05 -8.25 12.56
CA PRO A 45 4.39 -8.63 12.10
C PRO A 45 4.60 -8.41 10.60
N GLU A 46 3.57 -8.64 9.78
CA GLU A 46 3.63 -8.47 8.32
C GLU A 46 3.80 -7.00 7.87
N LEU A 47 3.45 -6.03 8.72
CA LEU A 47 3.59 -4.59 8.42
C LEU A 47 4.94 -4.03 8.88
N GLN A 48 5.65 -4.73 9.75
CA GLN A 48 6.92 -4.27 10.28
C GLN A 48 8.01 -4.37 9.21
N GLY A 49 8.83 -3.33 9.06
CA GLY A 49 9.88 -3.30 8.05
C GLY A 49 9.38 -3.03 6.63
N GLN A 50 8.08 -2.77 6.43
CA GLN A 50 7.56 -2.45 5.11
C GLN A 50 7.92 -1.01 4.69
N PRO A 51 8.05 -0.73 3.37
CA PRO A 51 8.36 0.61 2.89
C PRO A 51 7.29 1.65 3.24
N ILE A 52 7.69 2.91 3.37
CA ILE A 52 6.78 4.06 3.46
C ILE A 52 6.82 4.79 2.12
N LEU A 53 5.66 4.91 1.46
CA LEU A 53 5.52 5.57 0.15
C LEU A 53 5.08 7.03 0.31
N SER A 54 5.75 7.93 -0.40
CA SER A 54 5.40 9.36 -0.46
C SER A 54 4.02 9.54 -1.08
N GLY A 55 3.16 10.34 -0.43
CA GLY A 55 1.80 10.61 -0.91
C GLY A 55 0.78 9.50 -0.66
N PHE A 56 1.18 8.39 -0.03
CA PHE A 56 0.29 7.28 0.31
C PHE A 56 0.19 7.07 1.82
N VAL A 57 -0.99 6.65 2.26
CA VAL A 57 -1.26 6.11 3.59
C VAL A 57 -0.99 4.62 3.57
N GLY A 58 -0.04 4.19 4.39
CA GLY A 58 0.37 2.79 4.54
C GLY A 58 1.69 2.69 5.33
N PRO A 59 2.20 1.47 5.57
CA PRO A 59 1.64 0.17 5.18
C PRO A 59 0.37 -0.21 5.98
N CYS A 60 -0.69 -0.62 5.29
CA CYS A 60 -1.96 -1.07 5.87
C CYS A 60 -2.19 -2.57 5.66
N TRP A 61 -2.94 -3.22 6.56
CA TRP A 61 -3.27 -4.65 6.40
C TRP A 61 -4.40 -4.83 5.38
N GLY A 62 -4.09 -5.42 4.23
CA GLY A 62 -5.04 -5.68 3.14
C GLY A 62 -5.72 -7.05 3.22
N GLY A 63 -5.26 -7.94 4.10
CA GLY A 63 -5.75 -9.31 4.20
C GLY A 63 -4.74 -10.33 3.66
N ARG A 64 -5.25 -11.45 3.15
CA ARG A 64 -4.43 -12.49 2.50
C ARG A 64 -4.98 -12.77 1.10
N SER A 65 -4.09 -13.08 0.17
CA SER A 65 -4.47 -13.64 -1.13
C SER A 65 -5.07 -15.04 -0.97
N ASP A 66 -5.66 -15.59 -2.04
CA ASP A 66 -6.15 -16.97 -2.06
C ASP A 66 -5.04 -18.00 -1.81
N ALA A 67 -3.79 -17.65 -2.14
CA ALA A 67 -2.59 -18.45 -1.86
C ALA A 67 -2.08 -18.29 -0.40
N GLY A 68 -2.74 -17.45 0.40
CA GLY A 68 -2.39 -17.20 1.80
C GLY A 68 -1.29 -16.16 2.01
N GLU A 69 -0.85 -15.46 0.97
CA GLU A 69 0.20 -14.43 1.07
C GLU A 69 -0.35 -13.13 1.67
N PRO A 70 0.40 -12.45 2.55
CA PRO A 70 -0.05 -11.18 3.12
C PRO A 70 -0.16 -10.11 2.04
N ILE A 71 -1.26 -9.35 2.07
CA ILE A 71 -1.47 -8.17 1.24
C ILE A 71 -1.19 -6.93 2.07
N ILE A 72 -0.27 -6.10 1.62
CA ILE A 72 0.13 -4.83 2.24
C ILE A 72 -0.41 -3.70 1.38
N ARG A 73 -1.33 -2.92 1.93
CA ARG A 73 -2.05 -1.89 1.19
C ARG A 73 -1.45 -0.50 1.38
N TYR A 74 -1.43 0.26 0.30
CA TYR A 74 -1.13 1.70 0.25
C TYR A 74 -2.29 2.43 -0.43
N GLU A 75 -2.82 3.47 0.21
CA GLU A 75 -3.98 4.22 -0.25
C GLU A 75 -3.58 5.68 -0.46
N ASP A 76 -3.93 6.30 -1.58
CA ASP A 76 -3.75 7.75 -1.70
C ASP A 76 -4.68 8.49 -0.71
N SER A 77 -4.44 9.78 -0.49
CA SER A 77 -5.20 10.57 0.48
C SER A 77 -6.71 10.62 0.17
N GLY A 78 -7.08 10.61 -1.11
CA GLY A 78 -8.48 10.62 -1.56
C GLY A 78 -9.20 9.31 -1.22
N THR A 79 -8.53 8.19 -1.48
CA THR A 79 -9.00 6.84 -1.17
C THR A 79 -9.13 6.65 0.33
N TYR A 80 -8.10 7.01 1.09
CA TYR A 80 -8.10 6.86 2.54
C TYR A 80 -9.26 7.63 3.19
N ALA A 81 -9.53 8.86 2.73
CA ALA A 81 -10.65 9.65 3.21
C ALA A 81 -12.02 9.04 2.90
N ALA A 82 -12.16 8.37 1.74
CA ALA A 82 -13.40 7.71 1.34
C ALA A 82 -13.63 6.37 2.06
N LEU A 83 -12.56 5.62 2.37
CA LEU A 83 -12.64 4.30 3.02
C LEU A 83 -12.62 4.36 4.56
N SER A 84 -12.25 5.49 5.15
CA SER A 84 -12.20 5.68 6.62
C SER A 84 -13.52 6.16 7.25
N GLN A 85 -14.62 6.15 6.49
CA GLN A 85 -15.98 6.51 6.93
C GLN A 85 -16.73 5.27 7.45
#